data_AF-A0A3N5JNZ7-F1
#
_entry.id   AF-A0A3N5JNZ7-F1
#
_cell.length_a   1.000
_cell.length_b   1.000
_cell.length_c   1.000
_cell.angle_alpha   90.00
_cell.angle_beta   90.00
_cell.angle_gamma   90.00
#
_symmetry.space_group_name_H-M   'P 1'
#
loop_
_entity.id
_entity.type
_entity.pdbx_description
1 polymer ?
#
loop_
_entity_poly.entity_id
_entity_poly.type
_entity_poly.pdbx_seq_one_letter_code
_entity_poly.pdbx_strand_id
1 'polypeptide(L)'
;KSRPIYLAKLYAQADAVISIPVLKKHESAALTVSIKNIGIGMTPPSIYRKDLYNIPNLRFEIDHSYPDMHKWIHDFFMSRPIDFVIVDGLQGLQHGPGGGSNPSQNRMNMRLILAGNDPVAVDAISAHIIGMDPSKINYLVYLHNHGAGCADHKLIRVHGNVRVSDVKKKYQHSDARTIAVQISDFTPPALRITAAEVQEQTLALSLTTATETELIEIAVDGQLLPQAVVAGFDDIRIPLPQPAAVHQLEVIAYDAFRNSTSATATVTQVVDGRDNIATTFQLLPNYPNPFNPTTTISFYLPTEDRVTLTVYNSLGAPVRTLLSGAISAGSHALQWSGRDDTGNPLPSGVYYAEIVSSGGRMRNKMVMVK
;
A
#
# COMPACT_ATOMS: atom_id res chain seq x y z
N LYS A 1 31.97 -7.48 25.56
CA LYS A 1 33.22 -7.82 24.82
C LYS A 1 32.85 -7.94 23.36
N SER A 2 33.41 -7.11 22.47
CA SER A 2 33.23 -7.26 21.03
C SER A 2 33.84 -8.60 20.59
N ARG A 3 33.11 -9.37 19.79
CA ARG A 3 33.58 -10.61 19.15
C ARG A 3 33.47 -10.42 17.63
N PRO A 4 34.44 -10.90 16.85
CA PRO A 4 34.41 -10.74 15.39
C PRO A 4 33.27 -11.56 14.78
N ILE A 5 32.56 -10.96 13.82
CA ILE A 5 31.62 -11.64 12.93
C ILE A 5 32.35 -11.93 11.62
N TYR A 6 32.33 -13.19 11.17
CA TYR A 6 32.97 -13.59 9.93
C TYR A 6 31.98 -13.58 8.78
N LEU A 7 32.28 -12.79 7.75
CA LEU A 7 31.48 -12.70 6.54
C LEU A 7 32.13 -13.45 5.37
N ALA A 8 31.31 -14.06 4.51
CA ALA A 8 31.78 -14.57 3.23
C ALA A 8 32.38 -13.40 2.44
N LYS A 9 33.59 -13.58 1.91
CA LYS A 9 34.32 -12.51 1.21
C LYS A 9 33.49 -11.88 0.09
N LEU A 10 32.79 -12.69 -0.71
CA LEU A 10 31.91 -12.22 -1.78
C LEU A 10 30.79 -11.32 -1.26
N TYR A 11 30.17 -11.69 -0.14
CA TYR A 11 29.11 -10.90 0.49
C TYR A 11 29.66 -9.58 1.07
N ALA A 12 30.79 -9.65 1.78
CA ALA A 12 31.43 -8.50 2.40
C ALA A 12 31.94 -7.48 1.37
N GLN A 13 32.37 -7.95 0.19
CA GLN A 13 32.96 -7.12 -0.87
C GLN A 13 31.97 -6.77 -1.99
N ALA A 14 30.71 -7.19 -1.89
CA ALA A 14 29.72 -6.87 -2.90
C ALA A 14 29.47 -5.36 -2.96
N ASP A 15 29.47 -4.79 -4.17
CA ASP A 15 29.13 -3.37 -4.41
C ASP A 15 27.67 -3.08 -4.02
N ALA A 16 26.79 -4.06 -4.23
CA ALA A 16 25.39 -3.99 -3.84
C ALA A 16 24.89 -5.37 -3.39
N VAL A 17 24.06 -5.37 -2.37
CA VAL A 17 23.37 -6.54 -1.82
C VAL A 17 21.88 -6.39 -2.08
N ILE A 18 21.34 -7.28 -2.91
CA ILE A 18 19.91 -7.33 -3.21
C ILE A 18 19.30 -8.57 -2.55
N SER A 19 18.36 -8.35 -1.64
CA SER A 19 17.65 -9.42 -0.93
C SER A 19 16.33 -9.74 -1.65
N ILE A 20 16.14 -11.00 -2.06
CA ILE A 20 14.94 -11.48 -2.76
C ILE A 20 14.22 -12.56 -1.94
N PRO A 21 13.63 -12.21 -0.78
CA PRO A 21 13.00 -13.18 0.11
C PRO A 21 11.57 -13.52 -0.31
N VAL A 22 11.07 -14.68 0.13
CA VAL A 22 9.64 -14.97 0.11
C VAL A 22 8.97 -14.31 1.32
N LEU A 23 7.81 -13.68 1.13
CA LEU A 23 6.97 -13.17 2.23
C LEU A 23 6.47 -14.32 3.09
N LYS A 24 6.94 -14.40 4.33
CA LYS A 24 6.54 -15.46 5.26
C LYS A 24 6.68 -15.06 6.72
N LYS A 25 5.91 -15.74 7.56
CA LYS A 25 6.05 -15.64 9.01
C LYS A 25 7.15 -16.57 9.53
N HIS A 26 7.54 -16.36 10.78
CA HIS A 26 8.39 -17.25 11.55
C HIS A 26 7.94 -17.30 13.01
N GLU A 27 7.93 -18.48 13.62
CA GLU A 27 7.36 -18.68 14.97
C GLU A 27 8.07 -17.85 16.04
N SER A 28 9.40 -17.91 16.06
CA SER A 28 10.20 -17.16 17.03
C SER A 28 10.46 -15.70 16.65
N ALA A 29 10.51 -15.35 15.35
CA ALA A 29 10.93 -14.02 14.89
C ALA A 29 9.73 -13.11 14.56
N ALA A 30 8.52 -13.69 14.65
CA ALA A 30 7.27 -13.22 14.05
C ALA A 30 7.32 -13.14 12.52
N LEU A 31 8.25 -12.38 11.96
CA LEU A 31 8.41 -12.16 10.53
C LEU A 31 9.75 -12.71 10.03
N THR A 32 9.77 -13.23 8.82
CA THR A 32 11.04 -13.57 8.15
C THR A 32 10.97 -13.20 6.69
N VAL A 33 11.51 -12.02 6.37
CA VAL A 33 11.53 -11.46 5.02
C VAL A 33 12.97 -11.12 4.66
N SER A 34 13.34 -9.85 4.51
CA SER A 34 14.60 -9.49 3.88
C SER A 34 15.78 -9.55 4.84
N ILE A 35 15.57 -9.09 6.08
CA ILE A 35 16.63 -8.91 7.08
C ILE A 35 17.00 -10.25 7.71
N LYS A 36 16.02 -11.02 8.20
CA LYS A 36 16.32 -12.32 8.87
C LYS A 36 16.96 -13.33 7.92
N ASN A 37 16.52 -13.38 6.65
CA ASN A 37 16.98 -14.40 5.71
C ASN A 37 18.38 -14.11 5.15
N ILE A 38 19.01 -12.96 5.41
CA ILE A 38 20.35 -12.68 4.88
C ILE A 38 21.45 -13.45 5.60
N GLY A 39 21.21 -13.86 6.83
CA GLY A 39 22.17 -14.61 7.66
C GLY A 39 22.37 -16.08 7.26
N ILE A 40 22.10 -16.48 6.01
CA ILE A 40 22.11 -17.87 5.50
C ILE A 40 23.39 -18.61 5.94
N GLY A 41 23.30 -19.39 7.02
CA GLY A 41 24.37 -20.27 7.48
C GLY A 41 25.60 -19.60 8.09
N MET A 42 25.55 -18.30 8.38
CA MET A 42 26.69 -17.52 8.89
C MET A 42 26.47 -16.98 10.30
N THR A 43 25.79 -17.77 11.14
CA THR A 43 25.68 -17.49 12.57
C THR A 43 27.07 -17.40 13.17
N PRO A 44 27.43 -16.35 13.94
CA PRO A 44 28.64 -16.37 14.75
C PRO A 44 28.33 -17.20 16.01
N PRO A 45 28.64 -18.51 16.04
CA PRO A 45 28.20 -19.37 17.13
C PRO A 45 28.99 -19.07 18.40
N SER A 46 30.14 -18.41 18.28
CA SER A 46 30.82 -17.84 19.42
C SER A 46 29.98 -16.79 20.14
N ILE A 47 28.96 -16.16 19.54
CA ILE A 47 28.21 -15.05 20.17
C ILE A 47 26.80 -15.47 20.58
N TYR A 48 26.07 -16.17 19.69
CA TYR A 48 24.65 -16.47 19.88
C TYR A 48 24.34 -17.97 19.95
N ARG A 49 25.35 -18.81 20.22
CA ARG A 49 25.09 -20.24 20.43
C ARG A 49 24.41 -20.49 21.77
N LYS A 50 23.50 -21.45 21.77
CA LYS A 50 22.93 -22.01 22.99
C LYS A 50 23.96 -22.94 23.66
N ASP A 51 24.51 -22.55 24.81
CA ASP A 51 25.49 -23.35 25.59
C ASP A 51 24.91 -24.63 26.19
N LEU A 52 23.59 -24.86 26.07
CA LEU A 52 22.84 -25.78 26.92
C LEU A 52 22.92 -27.27 26.55
N TYR A 53 23.47 -27.63 25.40
CA TYR A 53 23.54 -29.03 25.03
C TYR A 53 24.82 -29.25 24.23
N ASN A 54 25.59 -30.26 24.65
CA ASN A 54 26.77 -30.80 23.97
C ASN A 54 26.36 -31.46 22.63
N ILE A 55 25.61 -30.74 21.78
CA ILE A 55 25.04 -31.24 20.53
C ILE A 55 26.18 -31.26 19.50
N PRO A 56 26.56 -32.44 18.97
CA PRO A 56 27.64 -32.57 17.99
C PRO A 56 27.29 -32.02 16.60
N ASN A 57 26.09 -31.47 16.42
CA ASN A 57 25.49 -31.18 15.13
C ASN A 57 25.32 -29.67 14.94
N LEU A 58 26.19 -29.09 14.13
CA LEU A 58 26.32 -27.64 13.86
C LEU A 58 25.08 -27.01 13.18
N ARG A 59 24.07 -27.81 12.82
CA ARG A 59 22.88 -27.35 12.08
C ARG A 59 21.87 -26.55 12.93
N PHE A 60 22.02 -26.51 14.25
CA PHE A 60 21.04 -25.91 15.17
C PHE A 60 21.65 -24.85 16.12
N GLU A 61 22.70 -24.14 15.69
CA GLU A 61 23.48 -23.29 16.59
C GLU A 61 22.81 -21.99 17.05
N ILE A 62 21.81 -21.43 16.36
CA ILE A 62 21.15 -20.18 16.81
C ILE A 62 20.22 -20.50 17.99
N ASP A 63 20.38 -19.78 19.11
CA ASP A 63 19.35 -19.81 20.15
C ASP A 63 18.07 -19.13 19.64
N HIS A 64 17.02 -19.93 19.47
CA HIS A 64 15.69 -19.46 19.08
C HIS A 64 14.87 -19.00 20.30
N SER A 65 15.51 -18.91 21.48
CA SER A 65 14.93 -18.26 22.65
C SER A 65 14.81 -16.76 22.42
N TYR A 66 13.78 -16.20 23.05
CA TYR A 66 13.64 -14.76 23.14
C TYR A 66 14.55 -14.23 24.26
N PRO A 67 15.30 -13.12 24.07
CA PRO A 67 15.35 -12.23 22.90
C PRO A 67 16.55 -12.48 21.95
N ASP A 68 17.34 -13.53 22.16
CA ASP A 68 18.69 -13.63 21.60
C ASP A 68 18.74 -13.77 20.08
N MET A 69 17.72 -14.40 19.48
CA MET A 69 17.62 -14.44 18.02
C MET A 69 17.45 -13.05 17.38
N HIS A 70 16.71 -12.13 18.01
CA HIS A 70 16.50 -10.79 17.46
C HIS A 70 17.77 -9.93 17.50
N LYS A 71 18.61 -10.12 18.54
CA LYS A 71 19.93 -9.49 18.62
C LYS A 71 20.86 -10.02 17.53
N TRP A 72 20.86 -11.33 17.28
CA TRP A 72 21.60 -11.91 16.17
C TRP A 72 21.20 -11.32 14.81
N ILE A 73 19.88 -11.25 14.53
CA ILE A 73 19.37 -10.67 13.28
C ILE A 73 19.87 -9.23 13.11
N HIS A 74 19.74 -8.43 14.18
CA HIS A 74 20.21 -7.05 14.23
C HIS A 74 21.73 -6.96 13.95
N ASP A 75 22.55 -7.62 14.77
CA ASP A 75 24.00 -7.47 14.73
C ASP A 75 24.60 -8.01 13.42
N PHE A 76 24.01 -9.07 12.85
CA PHE A 76 24.41 -9.58 11.55
C PHE A 76 24.06 -8.59 10.43
N PHE A 77 22.85 -8.04 10.42
CA PHE A 77 22.46 -7.02 9.42
C PHE A 77 23.37 -5.79 9.49
N MET A 78 23.70 -5.32 10.69
CA MET A 78 24.59 -4.17 10.89
C MET A 78 26.02 -4.40 10.38
N SER A 79 26.45 -5.65 10.22
CA SER A 79 27.78 -5.97 9.66
C SER A 79 27.88 -5.74 8.15
N ARG A 80 26.78 -5.94 7.42
CA ARG A 80 26.63 -5.61 5.99
C ARG A 80 25.14 -5.44 5.69
N PRO A 81 24.64 -4.20 5.62
CA PRO A 81 23.24 -3.92 5.29
C PRO A 81 22.86 -4.32 3.87
N ILE A 82 21.55 -4.40 3.62
CA ILE A 82 20.94 -4.65 2.31
C ILE A 82 20.75 -3.32 1.58
N ASP A 83 21.13 -3.27 0.31
CA ASP A 83 21.01 -2.07 -0.52
C ASP A 83 19.64 -1.99 -1.23
N PHE A 84 19.03 -3.14 -1.54
CA PHE A 84 17.69 -3.20 -2.13
C PHE A 84 16.97 -4.50 -1.79
N VAL A 85 15.65 -4.44 -1.62
CA VAL A 85 14.79 -5.58 -1.32
C VAL A 85 13.76 -5.78 -2.41
N ILE A 86 13.51 -7.03 -2.79
CA ILE A 86 12.38 -7.46 -3.62
C ILE A 86 11.70 -8.66 -2.93
N VAL A 87 10.64 -8.41 -2.18
CA VAL A 87 9.88 -9.45 -1.52
C VAL A 87 8.92 -10.12 -2.49
N ASP A 88 9.08 -11.42 -2.67
CA ASP A 88 8.12 -12.27 -3.38
C ASP A 88 6.94 -12.62 -2.47
N GLY A 89 5.83 -11.92 -2.69
CA GLY A 89 4.52 -12.24 -2.14
C GLY A 89 3.57 -12.88 -3.16
N LEU A 90 3.99 -13.21 -4.38
CA LEU A 90 3.08 -13.75 -5.41
C LEU A 90 2.35 -14.98 -4.86
N GLN A 91 3.13 -15.89 -4.28
CA GLN A 91 2.64 -16.96 -3.45
C GLN A 91 2.64 -16.53 -1.97
N GLY A 92 3.79 -16.16 -1.41
CA GLY A 92 3.92 -16.03 0.04
C GLY A 92 3.64 -17.34 0.79
N LEU A 93 4.13 -17.47 2.02
CA LEU A 93 4.01 -18.71 2.78
C LEU A 93 3.61 -18.47 4.24
N GLN A 94 2.60 -19.21 4.68
CA GLN A 94 2.12 -19.27 6.06
C GLN A 94 3.24 -19.65 7.04
N HIS A 95 4.18 -20.51 6.63
CA HIS A 95 5.38 -20.88 7.41
C HIS A 95 6.59 -21.04 6.48
N GLY A 96 7.80 -20.86 7.02
CA GLY A 96 9.03 -21.24 6.32
C GLY A 96 9.20 -22.77 6.17
N PRO A 97 10.11 -23.22 5.29
CA PRO A 97 10.39 -24.64 5.12
C PRO A 97 11.00 -25.23 6.40
N GLY A 98 10.32 -26.21 7.00
CA GLY A 98 10.74 -26.96 8.19
C GLY A 98 10.28 -28.41 8.10
N GLY A 99 10.83 -29.28 8.96
CA GLY A 99 10.49 -30.70 8.98
C GLY A 99 9.02 -30.93 9.38
N GLY A 100 8.12 -30.94 8.40
CA GLY A 100 6.67 -31.03 8.60
C GLY A 100 5.87 -29.98 7.82
N SER A 101 6.51 -28.92 7.31
CA SER A 101 5.84 -27.94 6.47
C SER A 101 5.62 -28.50 5.06
N ASN A 102 4.37 -28.56 4.60
CA ASN A 102 4.07 -28.83 3.21
C ASN A 102 3.90 -27.48 2.47
N PRO A 103 4.83 -27.07 1.58
CA PRO A 103 4.73 -25.81 0.87
C PRO A 103 3.43 -25.66 0.07
N SER A 104 2.83 -26.79 -0.36
CA SER A 104 1.56 -26.77 -1.08
C SER A 104 0.36 -26.41 -0.21
N GLN A 105 0.43 -26.67 1.10
CA GLN A 105 -0.64 -26.37 2.08
C GLN A 105 -0.42 -25.02 2.77
N ASN A 106 0.79 -24.46 2.72
CA ASN A 106 1.15 -23.20 3.34
C ASN A 106 1.09 -22.00 2.40
N ARG A 107 0.58 -22.14 1.17
CA ARG A 107 0.51 -21.03 0.20
C ARG A 107 -0.51 -20.00 0.68
N MET A 108 -0.12 -18.73 0.67
CA MET A 108 -1.06 -17.65 1.02
C MET A 108 -1.63 -16.94 -0.21
N ASN A 109 -0.99 -17.09 -1.37
CA ASN A 109 -1.28 -16.43 -2.64
C ASN A 109 -1.57 -14.94 -2.45
N MET A 110 -0.58 -14.17 -1.99
CA MET A 110 -0.78 -12.74 -1.71
C MET A 110 -0.87 -11.89 -3.00
N ARG A 111 -0.34 -12.39 -4.13
CA ARG A 111 -0.39 -11.73 -5.45
C ARG A 111 0.20 -10.31 -5.43
N LEU A 112 1.27 -10.12 -4.67
CA LEU A 112 1.96 -8.84 -4.54
C LEU A 112 3.47 -9.02 -4.61
N ILE A 113 4.15 -7.95 -4.99
CA ILE A 113 5.60 -7.79 -4.86
C ILE A 113 5.82 -6.51 -4.05
N LEU A 114 6.68 -6.57 -3.04
CA LEU A 114 7.13 -5.37 -2.33
C LEU A 114 8.58 -5.11 -2.71
N ALA A 115 8.94 -3.86 -2.95
CA ALA A 115 10.33 -3.50 -3.21
C ALA A 115 10.66 -2.15 -2.61
N GLY A 116 11.92 -1.97 -2.21
CA GLY A 116 12.39 -0.74 -1.60
C GLY A 116 13.88 -0.79 -1.27
N ASN A 117 14.47 0.38 -1.09
CA ASN A 117 15.86 0.57 -0.69
C ASN A 117 16.04 0.68 0.83
N ASP A 118 14.95 0.78 1.61
CA ASP A 118 14.98 0.68 3.07
C ASP A 118 14.45 -0.71 3.49
N PRO A 119 15.34 -1.67 3.83
CA PRO A 119 14.93 -3.01 4.23
C PRO A 119 14.14 -3.04 5.54
N VAL A 120 14.36 -2.09 6.45
CA VAL A 120 13.61 -2.00 7.72
C VAL A 120 12.18 -1.58 7.43
N ALA A 121 11.99 -0.59 6.56
CA ALA A 121 10.67 -0.16 6.12
C ALA A 121 9.93 -1.27 5.36
N VAL A 122 10.62 -1.97 4.46
CA VAL A 122 10.03 -3.08 3.69
C VAL A 122 9.59 -4.22 4.61
N ASP A 123 10.42 -4.62 5.58
CA ASP A 123 10.05 -5.66 6.55
C ASP A 123 8.93 -5.16 7.50
N ALA A 124 8.91 -3.89 7.90
CA ALA A 124 7.83 -3.32 8.72
C ALA A 124 6.47 -3.33 7.99
N ILE A 125 6.44 -2.92 6.71
CA ILE A 125 5.23 -3.03 5.88
C ILE A 125 4.85 -4.49 5.65
N SER A 126 5.83 -5.37 5.44
CA SER A 126 5.59 -6.81 5.34
C SER A 126 4.95 -7.39 6.60
N ALA A 127 5.35 -6.92 7.79
CA ALA A 127 4.72 -7.28 9.06
C ALA A 127 3.24 -6.90 9.06
N HIS A 128 2.92 -5.65 8.74
CA HIS A 128 1.53 -5.21 8.64
C HIS A 128 0.73 -6.09 7.67
N ILE A 129 1.25 -6.37 6.47
CA ILE A 129 0.58 -7.18 5.43
C ILE A 129 0.22 -8.58 5.95
N ILE A 130 1.06 -9.20 6.77
CA ILE A 130 0.79 -10.54 7.33
C ILE A 130 0.03 -10.51 8.66
N GLY A 131 -0.43 -9.32 9.09
CA GLY A 131 -1.21 -9.14 10.32
C GLY A 131 -0.35 -9.12 11.59
N MET A 132 0.88 -8.61 11.50
CA MET A 132 1.81 -8.48 12.61
C MET A 132 2.13 -7.01 12.92
N ASP A 133 2.25 -6.70 14.21
CA ASP A 133 2.64 -5.39 14.73
C ASP A 133 4.17 -5.24 14.68
N PRO A 134 4.71 -4.40 13.77
CA PRO A 134 6.16 -4.22 13.65
C PRO A 134 6.79 -3.61 14.90
N SER A 135 6.04 -2.86 15.73
CA SER A 135 6.54 -2.28 16.99
C SER A 135 6.86 -3.35 18.04
N LYS A 136 6.39 -4.57 17.84
CA LYS A 136 6.60 -5.74 18.72
C LYS A 136 7.61 -6.72 18.14
N ILE A 137 8.18 -6.43 16.97
CA ILE A 137 9.25 -7.22 16.35
C ILE A 137 10.58 -6.59 16.71
N ASN A 138 11.24 -7.14 17.73
CA ASN A 138 12.41 -6.53 18.34
C ASN A 138 13.55 -6.16 17.37
N TYR A 139 13.82 -6.97 16.34
CA TYR A 139 14.92 -6.63 15.43
C TYR A 139 14.59 -5.39 14.59
N LEU A 140 13.32 -5.15 14.24
CA LEU A 140 12.88 -3.93 13.57
C LEU A 140 13.03 -2.72 14.51
N VAL A 141 12.60 -2.88 15.77
CA VAL A 141 12.75 -1.84 16.79
C VAL A 141 14.23 -1.49 17.02
N TYR A 142 15.10 -2.49 17.14
CA TYR A 142 16.53 -2.28 17.32
C TYR A 142 17.13 -1.55 16.12
N LEU A 143 16.89 -2.03 14.90
CA LEU A 143 17.44 -1.43 13.69
C LEU A 143 16.96 0.01 13.48
N HIS A 144 15.67 0.27 13.75
CA HIS A 144 15.12 1.62 13.70
C HIS A 144 15.78 2.55 14.72
N ASN A 145 15.90 2.13 15.98
CA ASN A 145 16.51 2.93 17.04
C ASN A 145 18.01 3.18 16.82
N HIS A 146 18.70 2.33 16.06
CA HIS A 146 20.09 2.53 15.66
C HIS A 146 20.25 3.28 14.33
N GLY A 147 19.16 3.78 13.73
CA GLY A 147 19.20 4.58 12.51
C GLY A 147 19.49 3.78 11.23
N ALA A 148 19.33 2.46 11.25
CA ALA A 148 19.60 1.60 10.10
C ALA A 148 18.48 1.59 9.05
N GLY A 149 17.32 2.16 9.38
CA GLY A 149 16.15 2.29 8.52
C GLY A 149 14.90 2.68 9.32
N CYS A 150 13.76 2.76 8.66
CA CYS A 150 12.52 3.24 9.28
C CYS A 150 11.55 2.09 9.60
N ALA A 151 11.20 1.91 10.88
CA ALA A 151 10.10 1.01 11.28
C ALA A 151 8.82 1.77 11.68
N ASP A 152 8.87 3.11 11.78
CA ASP A 152 7.69 3.93 12.07
C ASP A 152 6.80 4.02 10.83
N HIS A 153 5.62 3.41 10.92
CA HIS A 153 4.66 3.37 9.83
C HIS A 153 4.21 4.76 9.36
N LYS A 154 4.24 5.81 10.19
CA LYS A 154 3.87 7.18 9.80
C LYS A 154 4.84 7.81 8.83
N LEU A 155 6.09 7.35 8.86
CA LEU A 155 7.20 7.89 8.07
C LEU A 155 7.49 7.05 6.82
N ILE A 156 6.87 5.88 6.71
CA ILE A 156 7.01 5.00 5.54
C ILE A 156 5.95 5.41 4.51
N ARG A 157 6.36 5.68 3.28
CA ARG A 157 5.41 5.90 2.18
C ARG A 157 5.33 4.65 1.30
N VAL A 158 4.12 4.13 1.10
CA VAL A 158 3.89 2.97 0.24
C VAL A 158 3.34 3.45 -1.10
N HIS A 159 4.10 3.24 -2.17
CA HIS A 159 3.67 3.54 -3.52
C HIS A 159 3.07 2.29 -4.17
N GLY A 160 1.96 2.46 -4.89
CA GLY A 160 1.31 1.37 -5.59
C GLY A 160 -0.15 1.68 -5.89
N ASN A 161 -0.81 0.75 -6.55
CA ASN A 161 -2.23 0.80 -6.89
C ASN A 161 -3.11 0.03 -5.90
N VAL A 162 -2.52 -0.45 -4.80
CA VAL A 162 -3.18 -1.17 -3.71
C VAL A 162 -2.62 -0.67 -2.38
N ARG A 163 -3.47 -0.62 -1.35
CA ARG A 163 -3.06 -0.25 0.01
C ARG A 163 -2.67 -1.48 0.80
N VAL A 164 -1.92 -1.26 1.88
CA VAL A 164 -1.57 -2.32 2.85
C VAL A 164 -2.83 -2.99 3.40
N SER A 165 -3.88 -2.22 3.70
CA SER A 165 -5.19 -2.72 4.13
C SER A 165 -5.84 -3.69 3.14
N ASP A 166 -5.68 -3.44 1.83
CA ASP A 166 -6.39 -4.16 0.77
C ASP A 166 -5.81 -5.57 0.56
N VAL A 167 -4.54 -5.76 0.91
CA VAL A 167 -3.79 -7.01 0.70
C VAL A 167 -3.51 -7.75 2.01
N LYS A 168 -3.90 -7.19 3.15
CA LYS A 168 -3.63 -7.74 4.48
C LYS A 168 -4.27 -9.10 4.64
N LYS A 169 -3.54 -10.08 5.16
CA LYS A 169 -4.09 -11.39 5.54
C LYS A 169 -3.68 -11.73 6.95
N LYS A 170 -4.60 -12.37 7.70
CA LYS A 170 -4.32 -12.89 9.02
C LYS A 170 -3.59 -14.23 8.90
N TYR A 171 -2.28 -14.21 9.09
CA TYR A 171 -1.49 -15.44 9.15
C TYR A 171 -1.80 -16.16 10.47
N GLN A 172 -1.99 -17.48 10.41
CA GLN A 172 -2.20 -18.31 11.60
C GLN A 172 -0.96 -18.30 12.51
N HIS A 173 -1.18 -18.38 13.82
CA HIS A 173 -0.11 -18.46 14.80
C HIS A 173 -0.47 -19.47 15.89
N SER A 174 0.48 -20.33 16.25
CA SER A 174 0.23 -21.53 17.04
C SER A 174 0.97 -21.57 18.38
N ASP A 175 1.76 -20.57 18.75
CA ASP A 175 2.63 -20.68 19.93
C ASP A 175 2.45 -19.54 20.95
N ALA A 176 2.43 -19.92 22.23
CA ALA A 176 2.21 -19.03 23.37
C ALA A 176 3.36 -18.03 23.63
N ARG A 177 4.47 -18.16 22.87
CA ARG A 177 5.69 -17.35 23.02
C ARG A 177 5.70 -16.05 22.20
N THR A 178 4.74 -15.84 21.31
CA THR A 178 4.73 -14.69 20.37
C THR A 178 3.43 -13.88 20.43
N ILE A 179 2.60 -14.10 21.46
CA ILE A 179 1.22 -13.60 21.57
C ILE A 179 1.12 -12.07 21.41
N ALA A 180 2.18 -11.32 21.70
CA ALA A 180 2.18 -9.86 21.63
C ALA A 180 2.38 -9.26 20.23
N VAL A 181 2.61 -10.06 19.18
CA VAL A 181 2.94 -9.52 17.83
C VAL A 181 1.75 -9.54 16.87
N GLN A 182 0.68 -10.29 17.16
CA GLN A 182 -0.43 -10.41 16.21
C GLN A 182 -1.40 -9.22 16.34
N ILE A 183 -1.71 -8.59 15.21
CA ILE A 183 -2.76 -7.57 15.14
C ILE A 183 -4.11 -8.28 15.30
N SER A 184 -4.88 -7.85 16.28
CA SER A 184 -6.23 -8.37 16.55
C SER A 184 -7.30 -7.51 15.88
N ASP A 185 -7.08 -6.20 15.76
CA ASP A 185 -8.02 -5.24 15.21
C ASP A 185 -7.65 -4.85 13.76
N PHE A 186 -8.58 -5.10 12.87
CA PHE A 186 -8.49 -4.76 11.45
C PHE A 186 -9.54 -3.70 11.05
N THR A 187 -10.22 -3.13 12.04
CA THR A 187 -11.27 -2.13 11.85
C THR A 187 -10.62 -0.84 11.35
N PRO A 188 -10.98 -0.34 10.16
CA PRO A 188 -10.48 0.93 9.69
C PRO A 188 -10.96 2.10 10.56
N PRO A 189 -10.14 3.15 10.77
CA PRO A 189 -10.57 4.34 11.48
C PRO A 189 -11.70 5.05 10.72
N ALA A 190 -12.62 5.67 11.45
CA ALA A 190 -13.67 6.49 10.82
C ALA A 190 -13.07 7.78 10.24
N LEU A 191 -13.55 8.16 9.05
CA LEU A 191 -13.14 9.37 8.33
C LEU A 191 -14.33 10.01 7.64
N ARG A 192 -14.44 11.34 7.75
CA ARG A 192 -15.39 12.14 6.97
C ARG A 192 -14.75 13.46 6.56
N ILE A 193 -14.97 13.84 5.29
CA ILE A 193 -14.72 15.21 4.82
C ILE A 193 -15.93 16.06 5.23
N THR A 194 -15.70 17.09 6.04
CA THR A 194 -16.78 17.98 6.50
C THR A 194 -16.87 19.25 5.65
N ALA A 195 -15.75 19.73 5.14
CA ALA A 195 -15.68 20.82 4.17
C ALA A 195 -14.46 20.66 3.26
N ALA A 196 -14.59 21.06 1.99
CA ALA A 196 -13.50 21.10 1.04
C ALA A 196 -13.76 22.24 0.06
N GLU A 197 -12.90 23.26 0.09
CA GLU A 197 -13.05 24.49 -0.69
C GLU A 197 -11.73 24.86 -1.35
N VAL A 198 -11.78 25.43 -2.54
CA VAL A 198 -10.58 25.91 -3.24
C VAL A 198 -10.66 27.42 -3.38
N GLN A 199 -9.64 28.10 -2.84
CA GLN A 199 -9.45 29.53 -2.99
C GLN A 199 -8.01 29.77 -3.46
N GLU A 200 -7.84 30.55 -4.52
CA GLU A 200 -6.51 30.94 -5.03
C GLU A 200 -5.53 29.76 -5.21
N GLN A 201 -5.98 28.67 -5.85
CA GLN A 201 -5.21 27.42 -6.05
C GLN A 201 -4.81 26.68 -4.76
N THR A 202 -5.38 27.06 -3.62
CA THR A 202 -5.18 26.37 -2.35
C THR A 202 -6.46 25.63 -1.97
N LEU A 203 -6.35 24.32 -1.75
CA LEU A 203 -7.40 23.51 -1.15
C LEU A 203 -7.39 23.73 0.37
N ALA A 204 -8.49 24.24 0.91
CA ALA A 204 -8.81 24.22 2.33
C ALA A 204 -9.72 23.02 2.61
N LEU A 205 -9.31 22.17 3.55
CA LEU A 205 -9.94 20.90 3.86
C LEU A 205 -10.15 20.77 5.37
N SER A 206 -11.38 20.46 5.76
CA SER A 206 -11.74 20.11 7.14
C SER A 206 -12.22 18.67 7.19
N LEU A 207 -11.71 17.95 8.19
CA LEU A 207 -11.98 16.53 8.39
C LEU A 207 -12.60 16.28 9.76
N THR A 208 -13.31 15.15 9.88
CA THR A 208 -13.54 14.50 11.16
C THR A 208 -12.91 13.12 11.08
N THR A 209 -11.98 12.85 11.99
CA THR A 209 -11.24 11.58 12.07
C THR A 209 -11.50 10.91 13.41
N ALA A 210 -11.44 9.58 13.43
CA ALA A 210 -11.46 8.84 14.69
C ALA A 210 -10.17 9.10 15.51
N THR A 211 -10.25 8.92 16.83
CA THR A 211 -9.16 9.22 17.78
C THR A 211 -7.89 8.39 17.55
N GLU A 212 -8.05 7.20 16.98
CA GLU A 212 -6.99 6.24 16.65
C GLU A 212 -6.32 6.49 15.30
N THR A 213 -6.72 7.55 14.58
CA THR A 213 -6.10 7.95 13.32
C THR A 213 -4.68 8.47 13.57
N GLU A 214 -3.68 7.81 13.00
CA GLU A 214 -2.26 8.12 13.17
C GLU A 214 -1.66 8.83 11.93
N LEU A 215 -2.27 8.63 10.76
CA LEU A 215 -1.77 9.15 9.49
C LEU A 215 -2.94 9.50 8.56
N ILE A 216 -2.83 10.65 7.90
CA ILE A 216 -3.68 11.02 6.76
C ILE A 216 -2.79 11.18 5.53
N GLU A 217 -3.22 10.61 4.42
CA GLU A 217 -2.67 10.90 3.10
C GLU A 217 -3.77 11.53 2.23
N ILE A 218 -3.38 12.44 1.33
CA ILE A 218 -4.31 13.16 0.47
C ILE A 218 -3.85 13.01 -0.97
N ALA A 219 -4.77 12.62 -1.85
CA ALA A 219 -4.56 12.58 -3.28
C ALA A 219 -5.51 13.56 -3.98
N VAL A 220 -4.97 14.28 -4.97
CA VAL A 220 -5.73 15.17 -5.85
C VAL A 220 -5.55 14.68 -7.27
N ASP A 221 -6.66 14.47 -7.99
CA ASP A 221 -6.69 13.96 -9.36
C ASP A 221 -5.92 12.63 -9.55
N GLY A 222 -5.96 11.78 -8.52
CA GLY A 222 -5.24 10.50 -8.48
C GLY A 222 -3.75 10.62 -8.15
N GLN A 223 -3.22 11.83 -7.94
CA GLN A 223 -1.86 12.06 -7.50
C GLN A 223 -1.80 12.25 -5.98
N LEU A 224 -1.15 11.32 -5.29
CA LEU A 224 -0.88 11.42 -3.86
C LEU A 224 0.07 12.61 -3.60
N LEU A 225 -0.39 13.57 -2.81
CA LEU A 225 0.37 14.79 -2.49
C LEU A 225 1.54 14.46 -1.57
N PRO A 226 2.61 15.28 -1.56
CA PRO A 226 3.66 15.16 -0.55
C PRO A 226 3.06 15.20 0.86
N GLN A 227 3.61 14.40 1.77
CA GLN A 227 3.17 14.40 3.16
C GLN A 227 3.50 15.78 3.76
N ALA A 228 2.49 16.64 3.88
CA ALA A 228 2.62 17.91 4.56
C ALA A 228 2.54 17.65 6.07
N VAL A 229 3.37 18.34 6.85
CA VAL A 229 3.26 18.35 8.32
C VAL A 229 2.04 19.19 8.66
N VAL A 230 0.86 18.57 8.72
CA VAL A 230 -0.35 19.23 9.21
C VAL A 230 -0.44 19.00 10.72
N ALA A 231 -0.51 20.08 11.49
CA ALA A 231 -0.79 20.01 12.92
C ALA A 231 -2.31 19.91 13.12
N GLY A 232 -2.80 18.73 13.47
CA GLY A 232 -4.24 18.47 13.60
C GLY A 232 -4.93 18.29 12.24
N PHE A 233 -6.08 17.61 12.23
CA PHE A 233 -6.83 17.31 11.01
C PHE A 233 -7.94 18.32 10.69
N ASP A 234 -8.02 19.40 11.48
CA ASP A 234 -9.15 20.34 11.45
C ASP A 234 -8.97 21.49 10.43
N ASP A 235 -7.73 21.88 10.11
CA ASP A 235 -7.41 22.95 9.14
C ASP A 235 -6.23 22.54 8.24
N ILE A 236 -6.54 21.80 7.17
CA ILE A 236 -5.57 21.34 6.18
C ILE A 236 -5.58 22.30 4.99
N ARG A 237 -4.43 22.91 4.68
CA ARG A 237 -4.26 23.82 3.53
C ARG A 237 -3.17 23.32 2.62
N ILE A 238 -3.52 23.02 1.37
CA ILE A 238 -2.59 22.40 0.42
C ILE A 238 -2.65 23.10 -0.93
N PRO A 239 -1.50 23.48 -1.51
CA PRO A 239 -1.45 23.95 -2.89
C PRO A 239 -1.91 22.85 -3.84
N LEU A 240 -2.82 23.18 -4.76
CA LEU A 240 -3.23 22.27 -5.82
C LEU A 240 -2.06 22.03 -6.79
N PRO A 241 -1.88 20.79 -7.28
CA PRO A 241 -0.74 20.44 -8.12
C PRO A 241 -0.81 21.09 -9.52
N GLN A 242 -2.01 21.42 -9.98
CA GLN A 242 -2.28 22.04 -11.27
C GLN A 242 -3.55 22.90 -11.21
N PRO A 243 -3.65 23.98 -12.01
CA PRO A 243 -4.89 24.73 -12.14
C PRO A 243 -5.94 23.92 -12.90
N ALA A 244 -7.08 23.61 -12.27
CA ALA A 244 -8.24 23.06 -12.93
C ALA A 244 -9.54 23.63 -12.33
N ALA A 245 -10.60 23.66 -13.13
CA ALA A 245 -11.92 24.09 -12.66
C ALA A 245 -12.51 23.11 -11.63
N VAL A 246 -12.16 21.82 -11.77
CA VAL A 246 -12.67 20.72 -10.93
C VAL A 246 -11.50 19.82 -10.56
N HIS A 247 -11.42 19.48 -9.28
CA HIS A 247 -10.47 18.52 -8.74
C HIS A 247 -11.18 17.36 -8.05
N GLN A 248 -10.67 16.15 -8.24
CA GLN A 248 -11.09 14.97 -7.47
C GLN A 248 -10.18 14.81 -6.28
N LEU A 249 -10.75 14.93 -5.08
CA LEU A 249 -10.06 14.77 -3.81
C LEU A 249 -10.31 13.37 -3.26
N GLU A 250 -9.24 12.70 -2.82
CA GLU A 250 -9.30 11.53 -1.97
C GLU A 250 -8.47 11.79 -0.70
N VAL A 251 -9.08 11.56 0.46
CA VAL A 251 -8.45 11.61 1.77
C VAL A 251 -8.44 10.20 2.33
N ILE A 252 -7.29 9.74 2.79
CA ILE A 252 -7.10 8.38 3.30
C ILE A 252 -6.61 8.47 4.74
N ALA A 253 -7.37 7.90 5.66
CA ALA A 253 -7.02 7.80 7.08
C ALA A 253 -6.46 6.42 7.39
N TYR A 254 -5.39 6.36 8.18
CA TYR A 254 -4.76 5.15 8.66
C TYR A 254 -4.67 5.13 10.18
N ASP A 255 -4.89 3.97 10.78
CA ASP A 255 -4.56 3.69 12.18
C ASP A 255 -3.11 3.21 12.34
N ALA A 256 -2.72 2.92 13.59
CA ALA A 256 -1.42 2.34 13.98
C ALA A 256 -1.03 1.06 13.21
N PHE A 257 -2.01 0.35 12.65
CA PHE A 257 -1.84 -0.95 11.99
C PHE A 257 -2.02 -0.90 10.48
N ARG A 258 -2.09 0.31 9.89
CA ARG A 258 -2.35 0.53 8.45
C ARG A 258 -3.69 -0.04 7.98
N ASN A 259 -4.67 -0.18 8.86
CA ASN A 259 -6.07 -0.29 8.44
C ASN A 259 -6.49 1.09 7.94
N SER A 260 -7.28 1.16 6.86
CA SER A 260 -7.56 2.45 6.23
C SER A 260 -8.96 2.62 5.70
N THR A 261 -9.47 3.85 5.81
CA THR A 261 -10.70 4.33 5.20
C THR A 261 -10.36 5.47 4.24
N SER A 262 -11.03 5.51 3.09
CA SER A 262 -10.94 6.64 2.15
C SER A 262 -12.26 7.40 2.10
N ALA A 263 -12.18 8.73 2.08
CA ALA A 263 -13.29 9.62 1.76
C ALA A 263 -12.95 10.42 0.52
N THR A 264 -13.93 10.65 -0.34
CA THR A 264 -13.74 11.40 -1.59
C THR A 264 -14.65 12.61 -1.67
N ALA A 265 -14.18 13.66 -2.32
CA ALA A 265 -14.97 14.83 -2.65
C ALA A 265 -14.60 15.35 -4.04
N THR A 266 -15.55 16.02 -4.70
CA THR A 266 -15.27 16.81 -5.89
C THR A 266 -15.26 18.27 -5.48
N VAL A 267 -14.16 18.98 -5.76
CA VAL A 267 -14.00 20.38 -5.36
C VAL A 267 -13.89 21.25 -6.61
N THR A 268 -14.66 22.33 -6.65
CA THR A 268 -14.66 23.30 -7.73
C THR A 268 -13.89 24.54 -7.33
N GLN A 269 -12.99 25.02 -8.19
CA GLN A 269 -12.28 26.27 -7.95
C GLN A 269 -13.21 27.45 -8.22
N VAL A 270 -13.54 28.20 -7.17
CA VAL A 270 -14.26 29.48 -7.31
C VAL A 270 -13.22 30.55 -7.64
N VAL A 271 -13.21 31.01 -8.89
CA VAL A 271 -12.46 32.21 -9.30
C VAL A 271 -13.41 33.39 -9.15
N ASP A 272 -13.00 34.41 -8.40
CA ASP A 272 -13.81 35.58 -8.04
C ASP A 272 -14.85 36.02 -9.09
N GLY A 273 -16.11 36.09 -8.64
CA GLY A 273 -17.13 36.97 -9.22
C GLY A 273 -17.91 36.47 -10.44
N ARG A 274 -17.65 35.26 -10.96
CA ARG A 274 -18.57 34.57 -11.87
C ARG A 274 -18.55 33.09 -11.52
N ASP A 275 -19.72 32.48 -11.37
CA ASP A 275 -19.87 31.03 -11.28
C ASP A 275 -19.19 30.37 -12.49
N ASN A 276 -17.90 30.04 -12.37
CA ASN A 276 -17.19 29.18 -13.30
C ASN A 276 -17.53 27.73 -12.92
N ILE A 277 -18.82 27.42 -13.07
CA ILE A 277 -19.25 26.10 -13.51
C ILE A 277 -18.29 25.74 -14.65
N ALA A 278 -17.52 24.64 -14.51
CA ALA A 278 -16.49 24.25 -15.48
C ALA A 278 -16.89 24.68 -16.90
N THR A 279 -16.29 25.68 -17.53
CA THR A 279 -16.94 26.27 -18.72
C THR A 279 -16.74 25.44 -19.99
N THR A 280 -16.10 24.28 -19.87
CA THR A 280 -15.66 23.45 -20.99
C THR A 280 -16.01 22.00 -20.75
N PHE A 281 -16.39 21.31 -21.83
CA PHE A 281 -16.60 19.87 -21.85
C PHE A 281 -15.39 19.12 -21.28
N GLN A 282 -15.60 18.22 -20.31
CA GLN A 282 -14.52 17.45 -19.69
C GLN A 282 -14.96 16.05 -19.27
N LEU A 283 -14.12 15.04 -19.51
CA LEU A 283 -14.20 13.72 -18.90
C LEU A 283 -13.25 13.63 -17.70
N LEU A 284 -13.80 13.40 -16.51
CA LEU A 284 -13.01 13.26 -15.28
C LEU A 284 -12.51 11.80 -15.13
N PRO A 285 -11.36 11.58 -14.48
CA PRO A 285 -10.90 10.24 -14.15
C PRO A 285 -11.99 9.45 -13.43
N ASN A 286 -12.12 8.16 -13.75
CA ASN A 286 -13.08 7.30 -13.05
C ASN A 286 -12.59 7.00 -11.63
N TYR A 287 -13.49 6.88 -10.66
CA TYR A 287 -13.15 6.52 -9.28
C TYR A 287 -14.11 5.46 -8.71
N PRO A 288 -13.58 4.42 -8.02
CA PRO A 288 -12.16 4.11 -7.83
C PRO A 288 -11.45 3.69 -9.14
N ASN A 289 -10.12 3.79 -9.18
CA ASN A 289 -9.26 3.26 -10.25
C ASN A 289 -7.86 2.92 -9.68
N PRO A 290 -7.47 1.63 -9.51
CA PRO A 290 -8.20 0.43 -9.93
C PRO A 290 -9.53 0.22 -9.19
N PHE A 291 -10.45 -0.54 -9.77
CA PHE A 291 -11.79 -0.79 -9.21
C PHE A 291 -12.18 -2.27 -9.18
N ASN A 292 -13.08 -2.65 -8.25
CA ASN A 292 -13.61 -4.01 -8.11
C ASN A 292 -15.11 -4.04 -7.76
N PRO A 293 -15.98 -4.60 -8.62
CA PRO A 293 -15.98 -4.41 -10.07
C PRO A 293 -16.64 -3.07 -10.46
N THR A 294 -16.90 -2.19 -9.49
CA THR A 294 -17.71 -0.98 -9.69
C THR A 294 -16.87 0.29 -9.64
N THR A 295 -17.05 1.18 -10.60
CA THR A 295 -16.44 2.51 -10.66
C THR A 295 -17.46 3.55 -11.12
N THR A 296 -17.24 4.81 -10.77
CA THR A 296 -18.03 5.96 -11.21
C THR A 296 -17.25 6.74 -12.26
N ILE A 297 -17.88 7.01 -13.39
CA ILE A 297 -17.35 7.82 -14.48
C ILE A 297 -18.08 9.15 -14.47
N SER A 298 -17.34 10.22 -14.23
CA SER A 298 -17.91 11.58 -14.13
C SER A 298 -17.46 12.44 -15.29
N PHE A 299 -18.34 13.34 -15.73
CA PHE A 299 -18.06 14.28 -16.81
C PHE A 299 -18.87 15.55 -16.63
N TYR A 300 -18.48 16.60 -17.33
CA TYR A 300 -19.15 17.89 -17.31
C TYR A 300 -19.50 18.35 -18.73
N LEU A 301 -20.67 18.97 -18.89
CA LEU A 301 -21.13 19.60 -20.13
C LEU A 301 -21.45 21.09 -19.94
N PRO A 302 -20.89 21.99 -20.77
CA PRO A 302 -21.11 23.43 -20.65
C PRO A 302 -22.50 23.87 -21.11
N THR A 303 -23.08 23.12 -22.05
CA THR A 303 -24.42 23.33 -22.59
C THR A 303 -25.12 21.98 -22.74
N GLU A 304 -26.43 21.99 -22.90
CA GLU A 304 -27.14 20.77 -23.33
C GLU A 304 -26.53 20.24 -24.63
N ASP A 305 -26.25 18.94 -24.68
CA ASP A 305 -25.61 18.31 -25.83
C ASP A 305 -26.01 16.83 -25.95
N ARG A 306 -25.86 16.27 -27.15
CA ARG A 306 -26.00 14.84 -27.40
C ARG A 306 -24.67 14.14 -27.15
N VAL A 307 -24.66 13.30 -26.13
CA VAL A 307 -23.45 12.62 -25.63
C VAL A 307 -23.56 11.12 -25.81
N THR A 308 -22.44 10.51 -26.19
CA THR A 308 -22.24 9.06 -26.12
C THR A 308 -21.07 8.76 -25.18
N LEU A 309 -21.32 7.99 -24.12
CA LEU A 309 -20.31 7.45 -23.21
C LEU A 309 -20.23 5.93 -23.39
N THR A 310 -19.10 5.45 -23.93
CA THR A 310 -18.88 4.05 -24.25
C THR A 310 -17.60 3.55 -23.58
N VAL A 311 -17.67 2.34 -23.03
CA VAL A 311 -16.54 1.61 -22.48
C VAL A 311 -15.99 0.65 -23.52
N TYR A 312 -14.67 0.67 -23.68
CA TYR A 312 -13.90 -0.16 -24.61
C TYR A 312 -12.95 -1.08 -23.85
N ASN A 313 -12.68 -2.26 -24.40
CA ASN A 313 -11.61 -3.14 -23.92
C ASN A 313 -10.22 -2.68 -24.42
N SER A 314 -9.17 -3.40 -24.01
CA SER A 314 -7.77 -3.12 -24.41
C SER A 314 -7.51 -3.23 -25.92
N LEU A 315 -8.35 -3.95 -26.67
CA LEU A 315 -8.27 -4.08 -28.13
C LEU A 315 -9.05 -2.95 -28.86
N GLY A 316 -9.71 -2.05 -28.11
CA GLY A 316 -10.51 -0.97 -28.69
C GLY A 316 -11.90 -1.42 -29.16
N ALA A 317 -12.37 -2.61 -28.79
CA ALA A 317 -13.74 -3.04 -29.05
C ALA A 317 -14.70 -2.48 -27.98
N PRO A 318 -15.85 -1.91 -28.35
CA PRO A 318 -16.84 -1.44 -27.39
C PRO A 318 -17.44 -2.65 -26.65
N VAL A 319 -17.53 -2.53 -25.32
CA VAL A 319 -18.09 -3.59 -24.45
C VAL A 319 -19.36 -3.14 -23.75
N ARG A 320 -19.52 -1.84 -23.51
CA ARG A 320 -20.70 -1.29 -22.83
C ARG A 320 -20.95 0.14 -23.29
N THR A 321 -22.19 0.48 -23.63
CA THR A 321 -22.62 1.89 -23.74
C THR A 321 -23.38 2.29 -22.48
N LEU A 322 -22.91 3.32 -21.79
CA LEU A 322 -23.48 3.79 -20.52
C LEU A 322 -24.48 4.91 -20.73
N LEU A 323 -24.25 5.75 -21.75
CA LEU A 323 -25.12 6.85 -22.12
C LEU A 323 -25.08 7.03 -23.64
N SER A 324 -26.23 7.29 -24.25
CA SER A 324 -26.34 7.71 -25.65
C SER A 324 -27.61 8.52 -25.83
N GLY A 325 -27.53 9.85 -25.73
CA GLY A 325 -28.69 10.72 -25.78
C GLY A 325 -28.38 12.19 -25.52
N ALA A 326 -29.40 13.04 -25.64
CA ALA A 326 -29.31 14.43 -25.21
C ALA A 326 -29.39 14.51 -23.68
N ILE A 327 -28.51 15.29 -23.07
CA ILE A 327 -28.47 15.51 -21.62
C ILE A 327 -28.16 16.97 -21.32
N SER A 328 -28.75 17.50 -20.25
CA SER A 328 -28.64 18.90 -19.86
C SER A 328 -27.19 19.31 -19.53
N ALA A 329 -26.91 20.61 -19.59
CA ALA A 329 -25.68 21.17 -19.05
C ALA A 329 -25.50 20.79 -17.57
N GLY A 330 -24.25 20.74 -17.12
CA GLY A 330 -23.88 20.44 -15.73
C GLY A 330 -22.99 19.22 -15.56
N SER A 331 -22.78 18.85 -14.30
CA SER A 331 -21.98 17.69 -13.89
C SER A 331 -22.83 16.43 -13.87
N HIS A 332 -22.28 15.35 -14.42
CA HIS A 332 -22.93 14.05 -14.53
C HIS A 332 -22.02 12.94 -14.00
N ALA A 333 -22.61 11.91 -13.40
CA ALA A 333 -21.90 10.76 -12.87
C ALA A 333 -22.66 9.48 -13.21
N LEU A 334 -21.97 8.52 -13.84
CA LEU A 334 -22.53 7.23 -14.24
C LEU A 334 -21.71 6.09 -13.67
N GLN A 335 -22.39 5.12 -13.06
CA GLN A 335 -21.73 3.96 -12.48
C GLN A 335 -21.60 2.84 -13.52
N TRP A 336 -20.42 2.21 -13.57
CA TRP A 336 -20.18 1.00 -14.34
C TRP A 336 -19.74 -0.14 -13.42
N SER A 337 -20.42 -1.29 -13.53
CA SER A 337 -20.24 -2.47 -12.67
C SER A 337 -19.35 -3.56 -13.29
N GLY A 338 -18.53 -3.21 -14.28
CA GLY A 338 -17.64 -4.17 -14.94
C GLY A 338 -18.40 -5.24 -15.74
N ARG A 339 -19.54 -4.86 -16.34
CA ARG A 339 -20.40 -5.73 -17.16
C ARG A 339 -20.53 -5.20 -18.57
N ASP A 340 -20.74 -6.10 -19.54
CA ASP A 340 -21.00 -5.74 -20.93
C ASP A 340 -22.47 -5.32 -21.19
N ASP A 341 -22.82 -5.01 -22.44
CA ASP A 341 -24.20 -4.65 -22.84
C ASP A 341 -25.22 -5.78 -22.59
N THR A 342 -24.79 -7.04 -22.57
CA THR A 342 -25.64 -8.21 -22.27
C THR A 342 -25.77 -8.48 -20.77
N GLY A 343 -25.07 -7.71 -19.92
CA GLY A 343 -25.07 -7.86 -18.47
C GLY A 343 -24.07 -8.90 -17.95
N ASN A 344 -23.25 -9.50 -18.82
CA ASN A 344 -22.26 -10.48 -18.43
C ASN A 344 -21.06 -9.81 -17.76
N PRO A 345 -20.50 -10.42 -16.68
CA PRO A 345 -19.32 -9.90 -16.01
C PRO A 345 -18.08 -9.99 -16.91
N LEU A 346 -17.33 -8.92 -16.99
CA LEU A 346 -16.06 -8.87 -17.71
C LEU A 346 -14.87 -9.27 -16.81
N PRO A 347 -13.75 -9.75 -17.39
CA PRO A 347 -12.55 -10.15 -16.66
C PRO A 347 -11.74 -8.96 -16.13
N SER A 348 -10.89 -9.16 -15.12
CA SER A 348 -9.89 -8.17 -14.70
C SER A 348 -9.02 -7.73 -15.89
N GLY A 349 -8.70 -6.44 -16.00
CA GLY A 349 -7.96 -5.93 -17.14
C GLY A 349 -8.04 -4.41 -17.31
N VAL A 350 -7.48 -3.94 -18.42
CA VAL A 350 -7.50 -2.53 -18.82
C VAL A 350 -8.70 -2.27 -19.72
N TYR A 351 -9.43 -1.20 -19.40
CA TYR A 351 -10.57 -0.68 -20.13
C TYR A 351 -10.38 0.82 -20.41
N TYR A 352 -11.19 1.37 -21.29
CA TYR A 352 -11.20 2.80 -21.59
C TYR A 352 -12.64 3.32 -21.59
N ALA A 353 -12.92 4.36 -20.83
CA ALA A 353 -14.15 5.12 -20.96
C ALA A 353 -13.91 6.24 -21.97
N GLU A 354 -14.72 6.32 -23.01
CA GLU A 354 -14.66 7.37 -24.02
C GLU A 354 -15.99 8.08 -24.09
N ILE A 355 -15.94 9.40 -24.03
CA ILE A 355 -17.09 10.29 -24.19
C ILE A 355 -16.94 11.06 -25.49
N VAL A 356 -18.03 11.16 -26.25
CA VAL A 356 -18.14 11.94 -27.48
C VAL A 356 -19.30 12.91 -27.34
N SER A 357 -19.04 14.19 -27.64
CA SER A 357 -20.01 15.28 -27.68
C SER A 357 -19.71 16.19 -28.87
N SER A 358 -20.50 17.26 -29.07
CA SER A 358 -20.18 18.30 -30.04
C SER A 358 -18.86 19.02 -29.72
N GLY A 359 -18.49 19.06 -28.43
CA GLY A 359 -17.23 19.64 -27.93
C GLY A 359 -15.99 18.76 -28.15
N GLY A 360 -16.14 17.54 -28.67
CA GLY A 360 -15.03 16.67 -29.06
C GLY A 360 -15.09 15.28 -28.45
N ARG A 361 -13.93 14.62 -28.36
CA ARG A 361 -13.76 13.27 -27.83
C ARG A 361 -12.72 13.25 -26.72
N MET A 362 -13.05 12.64 -25.59
CA MET A 362 -12.13 12.44 -24.47
C MET A 362 -12.15 10.99 -24.02
N ARG A 363 -11.02 10.49 -23.52
CA ARG A 363 -10.88 9.09 -23.12
C ARG A 363 -10.02 8.94 -21.87
N ASN A 364 -10.50 8.15 -20.91
CA ASN A 364 -9.78 7.80 -19.68
C ASN A 364 -9.51 6.30 -19.59
N LYS A 365 -8.30 5.94 -19.16
CA LYS A 365 -7.88 4.56 -18.90
C LYS A 365 -8.39 4.10 -17.53
N MET A 366 -8.99 2.92 -17.50
CA MET A 366 -9.55 2.30 -16.30
C MET A 366 -8.92 0.93 -16.07
N VAL A 367 -8.65 0.55 -14.82
CA VAL A 367 -8.07 -0.74 -14.44
C VAL A 367 -9.04 -1.49 -13.53
N MET A 368 -9.59 -2.61 -14.01
CA MET A 368 -10.46 -3.47 -13.20
C MET A 368 -9.65 -4.60 -12.57
N VAL A 369 -9.82 -4.81 -11.26
CA VAL A 369 -9.21 -5.91 -10.50
C VAL A 369 -10.30 -6.65 -9.74
N LYS A 370 -10.59 -7.90 -10.13
CA LYS A 370 -11.48 -8.83 -9.40
C LYS A 370 -10.70 -9.80 -8.54
#